data_AF-A0AAW3EE78-F1
#
_entry.id   AF-A0AAW3EE78-F1
#
_cell.length_a   1.000
_cell.length_b   1.000
_cell.length_c   1.000
_cell.angle_alpha   90.00
_cell.angle_beta   90.00
_cell.angle_gamma   90.00
#
_symmetry.space_group_name_H-M   'P 1'
#
loop_
_entity.id
_entity.type
_entity.pdbx_description
1 polymer ?
#
loop_
_entity_poly.entity_id
_entity_poly.type
_entity_poly.pdbx_seq_one_letter_code
_entity_poly.pdbx_strand_id
1 'polypeptide(L)'
;MDAYYDDQRRVNALIGSTCAPVPATPENISRNRLLRAQVGLRHLLTEVIPQITDEQQRREVYLWVDGIYAITCFEEVDAGIQP
;
A
#
# COMPACT_ATOMS: atom_id res chain seq x y z
N MET A 1 -15.54 10.19 -17.54
CA MET A 1 -14.81 8.92 -17.68
C MET A 1 -13.30 9.17 -17.55
N ASP A 2 -12.79 10.24 -18.15
CA ASP A 2 -11.37 10.62 -18.13
C ASP A 2 -10.80 10.89 -16.72
N ALA A 3 -11.52 11.61 -15.86
CA ALA A 3 -11.06 11.93 -14.50
C ALA A 3 -10.75 10.69 -13.64
N TYR A 4 -11.56 9.64 -13.74
CA TYR A 4 -11.36 8.39 -13.01
C TYR A 4 -10.05 7.69 -13.43
N TYR A 5 -9.76 7.67 -14.73
CA TYR A 5 -8.52 7.07 -15.23
C TYR A 5 -7.28 7.88 -14.84
N ASP A 6 -7.40 9.20 -14.82
CA ASP A 6 -6.33 10.08 -14.34
C ASP A 6 -6.08 9.93 -12.85
N ASP A 7 -7.13 9.83 -12.03
CA ASP A 7 -7.04 9.52 -10.60
C ASP A 7 -6.37 8.16 -10.39
N GLN A 8 -6.82 7.13 -11.09
CA GLN A 8 -6.26 5.79 -10.99
C GLN A 8 -4.78 5.77 -11.41
N ARG A 9 -4.40 6.54 -12.44
CA ARG A 9 -3.00 6.67 -12.86
C ARG A 9 -2.15 7.34 -11.78
N ARG A 10 -2.64 8.42 -11.16
CA ARG A 10 -1.93 9.11 -10.07
C ARG A 10 -1.74 8.19 -8.86
N VAL A 11 -2.78 7.48 -8.43
CA VAL A 11 -2.71 6.52 -7.33
C VAL A 11 -1.74 5.38 -7.65
N ASN A 12 -1.79 4.84 -8.86
CA ASN A 12 -0.85 3.79 -9.28
C ASN A 12 0.60 4.28 -9.31
N ALA A 13 0.84 5.51 -9.75
CA ALA A 13 2.18 6.09 -9.75
C ALA A 13 2.74 6.25 -8.32
N LEU A 14 1.88 6.58 -7.34
CA LEU A 14 2.25 6.70 -5.93
C LEU A 14 2.72 5.35 -5.35
N ILE A 15 1.98 4.27 -5.60
CA ILE A 15 2.26 2.97 -4.98
C ILE A 15 3.35 2.18 -5.71
N GLY A 16 3.87 2.69 -6.83
CA GLY A 16 4.97 2.08 -7.59
C GLY A 16 4.52 1.27 -8.81
N SER A 17 5.51 0.70 -9.52
CA SER A 17 5.33 0.12 -10.85
C SER A 17 4.18 -0.88 -10.94
N THR A 18 3.24 -0.64 -11.86
CA THR A 18 2.16 -1.56 -12.19
C THR A 18 2.59 -2.66 -13.15
N CYS A 19 3.80 -2.56 -13.72
CA CYS A 19 4.33 -3.56 -14.63
C CYS A 19 4.70 -4.84 -13.87
N ALA A 20 4.53 -5.99 -14.53
CA ALA A 20 5.00 -7.25 -13.98
C ALA A 20 6.52 -7.17 -13.73
N PRO A 21 7.00 -7.61 -12.56
CA PRO A 21 8.42 -7.70 -12.28
C PRO A 21 9.08 -8.69 -13.25
N VAL A 22 10.38 -8.51 -13.51
CA VAL A 22 11.18 -9.40 -14.36
C VAL A 22 12.23 -10.09 -13.47
N PRO A 23 12.27 -11.43 -13.40
CA PRO A 23 11.38 -12.38 -14.10
C PRO A 23 9.96 -12.41 -13.51
N ALA A 24 8.96 -12.62 -14.36
CA ALA A 24 7.54 -12.60 -14.01
C ALA A 24 7.08 -13.93 -13.37
N THR A 25 7.81 -14.41 -12.37
CA THR A 25 7.38 -15.59 -11.60
C THR A 25 6.20 -15.24 -10.69
N PRO A 26 5.35 -16.21 -10.32
CA PRO A 26 4.24 -15.99 -9.39
C PRO A 26 4.70 -15.33 -8.07
N GLU A 27 5.85 -15.73 -7.55
CA GLU A 27 6.43 -15.22 -6.30
C GLU A 27 6.82 -13.75 -6.45
N ASN A 28 7.52 -13.40 -7.53
CA ASN A 28 7.90 -12.02 -7.80
C ASN A 28 6.68 -11.12 -8.01
N ILE A 29 5.67 -11.61 -8.73
CA ILE A 29 4.41 -10.88 -8.93
C ILE A 29 3.71 -10.64 -7.60
N SER A 30 3.61 -11.68 -6.75
CA SER A 30 3.01 -11.57 -5.42
C SER A 30 3.77 -10.55 -4.56
N ARG A 31 5.10 -10.64 -4.54
CA ARG A 31 5.99 -9.70 -3.84
C ARG A 31 5.81 -8.26 -4.32
N ASN A 32 5.77 -8.03 -5.63
CA ASN A 32 5.54 -6.70 -6.17
C ASN A 32 4.18 -6.14 -5.72
N ARG A 33 3.12 -6.95 -5.70
CA ARG A 33 1.80 -6.54 -5.21
C ARG A 33 1.83 -6.19 -3.72
N LEU A 34 2.51 -7.01 -2.91
CA LEU A 34 2.65 -6.78 -1.46
C LEU A 34 3.39 -5.45 -1.18
N LEU A 35 4.53 -5.22 -1.84
CA LEU A 35 5.31 -3.99 -1.69
C LEU A 35 4.49 -2.74 -2.08
N ARG A 36 3.70 -2.83 -3.17
CA ARG A 36 2.80 -1.73 -3.56
C ARG A 36 1.72 -1.47 -2.52
N ALA A 37 1.13 -2.53 -1.95
CA ALA A 37 0.15 -2.39 -0.87
C ALA A 37 0.77 -1.71 0.36
N GLN A 38 1.96 -2.12 0.78
CA GLN A 38 2.71 -1.49 1.87
C GLN A 38 2.96 0.00 1.61
N VAL A 39 3.38 0.40 0.40
CA VAL A 39 3.58 1.82 0.04
C VAL A 39 2.27 2.61 0.17
N GLY A 40 1.16 2.05 -0.33
CA GLY A 40 -0.16 2.68 -0.23
C GLY A 40 -0.63 2.84 1.23
N LEU A 41 -0.50 1.78 2.03
CA LEU A 41 -0.86 1.80 3.46
C LEU A 41 0.00 2.80 4.24
N ARG A 42 1.31 2.85 3.98
CA ARG A 42 2.20 3.85 4.58
C ARG A 42 1.79 5.27 4.21
N HIS A 43 1.43 5.52 2.95
CA HIS A 43 0.94 6.83 2.53
C HIS A 43 -0.36 7.21 3.24
N LEU A 44 -1.28 6.26 3.45
CA LEU A 44 -2.48 6.51 4.24
C LEU A 44 -2.13 6.92 5.67
N LEU A 45 -1.21 6.21 6.31
CA LEU A 45 -0.77 6.48 7.69
C LEU A 45 -0.10 7.84 7.85
N THR A 46 0.75 8.24 6.90
CA THR A 46 1.57 9.46 7.06
C THR A 46 0.97 10.70 6.42
N GLU A 47 0.22 10.56 5.34
CA GLU A 47 -0.27 11.72 4.57
C GLU A 47 -1.78 11.90 4.67
N VAL A 48 -2.58 10.83 4.61
CA VAL A 48 -4.04 10.94 4.48
C VAL A 48 -4.74 11.00 5.83
N ILE A 49 -4.49 10.03 6.71
CA ILE A 49 -5.14 9.91 8.01
C ILE A 49 -4.91 11.14 8.90
N PRO A 50 -3.71 11.76 8.93
CA PRO A 50 -3.49 12.98 9.72
C PRO A 50 -4.41 14.16 9.32
N GLN A 51 -4.91 14.17 8.09
CA GLN A 51 -5.81 15.22 7.60
C GLN A 51 -7.27 15.02 8.02
N ILE A 52 -7.62 13.88 8.63
CA ILE A 52 -8.96 13.64 9.17
C ILE A 52 -9.16 14.55 10.39
N THR A 53 -10.18 15.41 10.31
CA THR A 53 -10.48 16.42 11.33
C THR A 53 -11.19 15.84 12.55
N ASP A 54 -12.07 14.84 12.34
CA ASP A 54 -12.70 14.12 13.44
C ASP A 54 -11.67 13.23 14.14
N GLU A 55 -11.39 13.52 15.41
CA GLU A 55 -10.34 12.85 16.16
C GLU A 55 -10.66 11.39 16.51
N GLN A 56 -11.94 11.06 16.69
CA GLN A 56 -12.34 9.68 16.96
C GLN A 56 -12.18 8.87 15.69
N GLN A 57 -12.75 9.35 14.58
CA GLN A 57 -12.63 8.71 13.28
C GLN A 57 -11.16 8.55 12.87
N ARG A 58 -10.34 9.58 13.04
CA ARG A 58 -8.90 9.53 12.75
C ARG A 58 -8.21 8.39 13.51
N ARG A 59 -8.49 8.25 14.81
CA ARG A 59 -7.89 7.20 15.65
C ARG A 59 -8.35 5.81 15.24
N GLU A 60 -9.63 5.63 14.98
CA GLU A 60 -10.19 4.34 14.55
C GLU A 60 -9.60 3.90 13.20
N VAL A 61 -9.58 4.81 12.22
CA VAL A 61 -8.99 4.53 10.90
C VAL A 61 -7.49 4.27 11.00
N TYR A 62 -6.76 5.03 11.83
CA TYR A 62 -5.35 4.77 12.09
C TYR A 62 -5.11 3.34 12.57
N LEU A 63 -5.86 2.89 13.60
CA LEU A 63 -5.68 1.55 14.17
C LEU A 63 -5.97 0.44 13.16
N TRP A 64 -6.99 0.62 12.31
CA TRP A 64 -7.27 -0.35 11.25
C TRP A 64 -6.15 -0.42 10.21
N VAL A 65 -5.69 0.73 9.72
CA VAL A 65 -4.67 0.77 8.67
C VAL A 65 -3.30 0.32 9.19
N ASP A 66 -2.95 0.71 10.42
CA ASP A 66 -1.70 0.30 11.08
C ASP A 66 -1.67 -1.23 11.30
N GLY A 67 -2.79 -1.81 11.75
CA GLY A 67 -2.91 -3.26 11.89
C GLY A 67 -2.75 -4.01 10.55
N ILE A 68 -3.35 -3.51 9.47
CA ILE A 68 -3.19 -4.10 8.14
C ILE A 68 -1.75 -3.95 7.64
N TYR A 69 -1.14 -2.78 7.83
CA TYR A 69 0.26 -2.55 7.48
C TYR A 69 1.19 -3.52 8.21
N ALA A 70 1.00 -3.70 9.52
CA ALA A 70 1.76 -4.66 10.31
C ALA A 70 1.65 -6.09 9.75
N ILE A 71 0.43 -6.54 9.39
CA ILE A 71 0.23 -7.84 8.73
C ILE A 71 1.05 -7.94 7.45
N THR A 72 1.02 -6.91 6.59
CA THR A 72 1.80 -6.94 5.34
C THR A 72 3.32 -6.97 5.58
N CYS A 73 3.82 -6.41 6.67
CA CYS A 73 5.22 -6.50 7.04
C CYS A 73 5.59 -7.90 7.56
N PHE A 74 4.70 -8.57 8.30
CA PHE A 74 4.93 -9.96 8.71
C PHE A 74 4.95 -10.92 7.51
N GLU A 75 4.03 -10.76 6.55
CA GLU A 75 4.01 -11.55 5.31
C GLU A 75 5.28 -11.37 4.48
N GLU A 76 5.87 -10.18 4.48
CA GLU A 76 7.16 -9.92 3.84
C GLU A 76 8.28 -10.72 4.54
N VAL A 77 8.38 -10.63 5.87
CA VAL A 77 9.38 -11.35 6.66
C VAL A 77 9.25 -12.87 6.49
N ASP A 78 8.04 -13.41 6.58
CA ASP A 78 7.77 -14.85 6.47
C ASP A 78 8.09 -15.40 5.08
N ALA A 79 7.97 -14.57 4.04
CA ALA A 79 8.39 -14.90 2.69
C ALA A 79 9.93 -14.89 2.50
N GLY A 80 10.72 -14.68 3.56
CA GLY A 80 12.18 -14.63 3.52
C GLY A 80 12.72 -13.39 2.80
N ILE A 81 11.91 -12.33 2.76
CA ILE A 81 12.23 -11.09 2.07
C ILE A 81 13.03 -10.21 3.03
N GLN A 82 14.34 -10.43 3.11
CA GLN A 82 15.25 -9.42 3.67
C GLN A 82 15.66 -8.41 2.58
N PRO A 83 15.91 -7.14 2.95
CA PRO A 83 16.29 -6.07 2.01
C PRO A 83 17.61 -6.34 1.29
#